data_AF-A0A368CRD2-F1
#
_entry.id   AF-A0A368CRD2-F1
#
_cell.length_a   1.000
_cell.length_b   1.000
_cell.length_c   1.000
_cell.angle_alpha   90.00
_cell.angle_beta   90.00
_cell.angle_gamma   90.00
#
_symmetry.space_group_name_H-M   'P 1'
#
loop_
_entity.id
_entity.type
_entity.pdbx_description
1 polymer ?
#
loop_
_entity_poly.entity_id
_entity_poly.type
_entity_poly.pdbx_seq_one_letter_code
_entity_poly.pdbx_strand_id
1 'polypeptide(L)'
;MPSKCRQHGINRAPVGPPVAAASIYLDHQATTPCDPAVVAAMAPWWSEGFANPSSRSHRPGLEAAAQLGRSRQQLAAALAVPPESLVLTSGATEANNLAIKGLCEARLSRGRHLITVATEHRAVLDPCRYLERLGFGLTVLPVGTDGLLDPAQLEAAVRPDTVLVSVMAANNEIGVLQPLEAITAICRPRGIAVHVDAAQLVGHQRFEPLKLGIDLLSFSGHKFYGPKGVGALVVAPGVELMPQLHGGGQEGGLRSGSTPLPLVVGLAEALSRALADAPERAQRLGQLRQRLWAGLQVLGGVELNGSAEQRLAHNLNVSFEGVD
;
A
#
# COMPACT_ATOMS: atom_id res chain seq x y z
N MET A 1 -24.22 10.67 67.31
CA MET A 1 -24.11 9.60 66.29
C MET A 1 -25.41 9.65 65.48
N PRO A 2 -25.35 9.87 64.16
CA PRO A 2 -24.89 8.89 63.17
C PRO A 2 -23.86 9.42 62.18
N SER A 3 -23.34 8.49 61.36
CA SER A 3 -22.13 8.51 60.56
C SER A 3 -22.20 9.33 59.26
N LYS A 4 -21.07 9.98 58.96
CA LYS A 4 -20.76 10.68 57.71
C LYS A 4 -20.69 9.71 56.52
N CYS A 5 -21.50 9.92 55.48
CA CYS A 5 -21.29 9.35 54.15
C CYS A 5 -20.01 9.94 53.54
N ARG A 6 -18.99 9.09 53.35
CA ARG A 6 -17.78 9.42 52.57
C ARG A 6 -18.06 9.21 51.09
N GLN A 7 -18.03 10.28 50.32
CA GLN A 7 -17.87 10.24 48.86
C GLN A 7 -16.56 9.52 48.53
N HIS A 8 -16.65 8.34 47.90
CA HIS A 8 -15.48 7.69 47.31
C HIS A 8 -15.30 8.24 45.91
N GLY A 9 -14.33 9.15 45.76
CA GLY A 9 -13.84 9.58 44.46
C GLY A 9 -13.24 8.38 43.73
N ILE A 10 -13.83 8.00 42.60
CA ILE A 10 -13.26 7.00 41.70
C ILE A 10 -12.13 7.70 40.95
N ASN A 11 -10.91 7.53 41.46
CA ASN A 11 -9.69 7.95 40.80
C ASN A 11 -9.46 7.02 39.60
N ARG A 12 -9.99 7.36 38.42
CA ARG A 12 -9.66 6.63 37.18
C ARG A 12 -8.25 7.03 36.78
N ALA A 13 -7.28 6.18 37.13
CA ALA A 13 -5.96 6.24 36.52
C ALA A 13 -6.12 6.15 34.98
N PRO A 14 -5.36 6.93 34.19
CA PRO A 14 -5.38 6.77 32.75
C PRO A 14 -4.92 5.34 32.45
N VAL A 15 -5.76 4.58 31.76
CA VAL A 15 -5.41 3.27 31.21
C VAL A 15 -4.47 3.53 30.04
N GLY A 16 -3.21 3.86 30.34
CA GLY A 16 -2.13 3.81 29.38
C GLY A 16 -1.85 2.35 29.01
N PRO A 17 -1.30 2.09 27.81
CA PRO A 17 -0.89 0.74 27.45
C PRO A 17 0.08 0.19 28.52
N PRO A 18 -0.01 -1.10 28.87
CA PRO A 18 0.85 -1.69 29.89
C PRO A 18 2.31 -1.55 29.45
N VAL A 19 3.12 -0.89 30.28
CA VAL A 19 4.57 -0.82 30.08
C VAL A 19 5.17 -2.14 30.54
N ALA A 20 5.08 -3.17 29.67
CA ALA A 20 6.00 -4.29 29.73
C ALA A 20 7.42 -3.77 29.44
N ALA A 21 8.46 -4.40 30.00
CA ALA A 21 9.86 -4.09 29.66
C ALA A 21 10.00 -3.86 28.16
N ALA A 22 10.57 -2.72 27.76
CA ALA A 22 10.45 -2.19 26.40
C ALA A 22 10.86 -3.22 25.33
N SER A 23 9.87 -3.93 24.78
CA SER A 23 10.07 -4.87 23.68
C SER A 23 10.49 -4.07 22.45
N ILE A 24 11.58 -4.48 21.80
CA ILE A 24 11.99 -3.88 20.54
C ILE A 24 11.05 -4.39 19.44
N TYR A 25 10.36 -3.48 18.75
CA TYR A 25 9.47 -3.82 17.64
C TYR A 25 10.22 -3.74 16.30
N LEU A 26 10.56 -4.90 15.73
CA LEU A 26 11.25 -5.03 14.44
C LEU A 26 10.35 -5.67 13.37
N ASP A 27 9.06 -5.28 13.35
CA ASP A 27 8.03 -5.87 12.48
C ASP A 27 7.23 -4.80 11.71
N HIS A 28 7.91 -3.73 11.28
CA HIS A 28 7.26 -2.61 10.58
C HIS A 28 6.72 -2.99 9.19
N GLN A 29 7.18 -4.07 8.56
CA GLN A 29 6.61 -4.54 7.31
C GLN A 29 5.16 -5.06 7.46
N ALA A 30 4.80 -5.58 8.65
CA ALA A 30 3.42 -5.95 8.96
C ALA A 30 2.56 -4.70 9.19
N THR A 31 2.99 -3.80 10.07
CA THR A 31 2.36 -2.49 10.28
C THR A 31 3.30 -1.53 11.01
N THR A 32 3.15 -0.24 10.78
CA THR A 32 3.76 0.81 11.60
C THR A 32 2.77 1.34 12.65
N PRO A 33 3.27 1.93 13.76
CA PRO A 33 2.44 2.82 14.58
C PRO A 33 2.00 4.04 13.76
N CYS A 34 0.87 4.66 14.10
CA CYS A 34 0.47 5.92 13.49
C CYS A 34 1.33 7.06 14.07
N ASP A 35 1.88 7.93 13.23
CA ASP A 35 2.65 9.10 13.69
C ASP A 35 1.73 10.00 14.56
N PRO A 36 2.17 10.43 15.76
CA PRO A 36 1.37 11.32 16.63
C PRO A 36 0.86 12.59 15.92
N ALA A 37 1.63 13.17 15.01
CA ALA A 37 1.21 14.33 14.24
C ALA A 37 0.12 13.98 13.21
N VAL A 38 0.17 12.76 12.65
CA VAL A 38 -0.91 12.23 11.80
C VAL A 38 -2.18 12.07 12.63
N VAL A 39 -2.08 11.50 13.84
CA VAL A 39 -3.22 11.38 14.77
C VAL A 39 -3.80 12.76 15.09
N ALA A 40 -2.95 13.75 15.36
CA ALA A 40 -3.39 15.12 15.64
C ALA A 40 -4.11 15.76 14.43
N ALA A 41 -3.63 15.53 13.20
CA ALA A 41 -4.28 16.01 11.99
C ALA A 41 -5.67 15.37 11.76
N MET A 42 -5.84 14.11 12.15
CA MET A 42 -7.12 13.40 12.06
C MET A 42 -8.13 13.84 13.12
N ALA A 43 -7.68 14.20 14.31
CA ALA A 43 -8.52 14.36 15.50
C ALA A 43 -9.74 15.29 15.31
N PRO A 44 -9.62 16.50 14.71
CA PRO A 44 -10.76 17.42 14.56
C PRO A 44 -11.88 16.85 13.69
N TRP A 45 -11.57 15.95 12.76
CA TRP A 45 -12.53 15.41 11.79
C TRP A 45 -13.42 14.30 12.35
N TRP A 46 -13.13 13.82 13.57
CA TRP A 46 -13.99 12.87 14.28
C TRP A 46 -15.15 13.55 15.01
N SER A 47 -14.98 14.81 15.44
CA SER A 47 -15.94 15.51 16.30
C SER A 47 -16.46 16.81 15.68
N GLU A 48 -15.58 17.76 15.37
CA GLU A 48 -15.96 19.09 14.88
C GLU A 48 -16.27 19.05 13.38
N GLY A 49 -15.38 18.43 12.60
CA GLY A 49 -15.50 18.26 11.15
C GLY A 49 -16.23 16.97 10.71
N PHE A 50 -17.25 16.54 11.45
CA PHE A 50 -17.86 15.21 11.31
C PHE A 50 -18.73 14.99 10.06
N ALA A 51 -19.05 16.06 9.32
CA ALA A 51 -20.07 16.02 8.27
C ALA A 51 -19.65 15.17 7.06
N ASN A 52 -20.65 14.60 6.37
CA ASN A 52 -20.41 13.80 5.18
C ASN A 52 -19.93 14.69 4.00
N PRO A 53 -18.77 14.38 3.35
CA PRO A 53 -18.29 15.10 2.17
C PRO A 53 -19.24 15.08 0.96
N SER A 54 -20.20 14.14 0.90
CA SER A 54 -21.23 14.09 -0.13
C SER A 54 -22.38 15.08 0.11
N SER A 55 -22.51 15.66 1.32
CA SER A 55 -23.56 16.64 1.61
C SER A 55 -23.23 18.00 0.99
N ARG A 56 -23.93 18.37 -0.08
CA ARG A 56 -23.69 19.62 -0.84
C ARG A 56 -24.60 20.79 -0.47
N SER A 57 -25.56 20.58 0.43
CA SER A 57 -26.60 21.57 0.76
C SER A 57 -26.33 22.41 2.00
N HIS A 58 -25.29 22.11 2.78
CA HIS A 58 -25.00 22.80 4.03
C HIS A 58 -23.51 22.99 4.26
N ARG A 59 -23.16 24.05 4.98
CA ARG A 59 -21.77 24.48 5.23
C ARG A 59 -20.86 23.37 5.79
N PRO A 60 -21.25 22.57 6.80
CA PRO A 60 -20.39 21.50 7.30
C PRO A 60 -20.00 20.45 6.24
N GLY A 61 -20.92 20.10 5.33
CA GLY A 61 -20.65 19.14 4.26
C GLY A 61 -19.74 19.73 3.18
N LEU A 62 -19.89 21.02 2.89
CA LEU A 62 -18.99 21.76 1.99
C LEU A 62 -17.57 21.87 2.57
N GLU A 63 -17.43 22.10 3.88
CA GLU A 63 -16.14 22.14 4.58
C GLU A 63 -15.45 20.76 4.56
N ALA A 64 -16.21 19.69 4.85
CA ALA A 64 -15.74 18.31 4.75
C ALA A 64 -15.28 17.95 3.32
N ALA A 65 -16.05 18.35 2.31
CA ALA A 65 -15.68 18.16 0.92
C ALA A 65 -14.42 18.94 0.51
N ALA A 66 -14.28 20.18 0.99
CA ALA A 66 -13.08 20.98 0.73
C ALA A 66 -11.85 20.32 1.36
N GLN A 67 -11.95 19.77 2.58
CA GLN A 67 -10.86 19.03 3.20
C GLN A 67 -10.53 17.73 2.44
N LEU A 68 -11.54 16.99 1.98
CA LEU A 68 -11.33 15.81 1.16
C LEU A 68 -10.56 16.16 -0.12
N GLY A 69 -10.93 17.26 -0.77
CA GLY A 69 -10.23 17.80 -1.94
C GLY A 69 -8.77 18.14 -1.66
N ARG A 70 -8.49 18.85 -0.55
CA ARG A 70 -7.12 19.17 -0.12
C ARG A 70 -6.29 17.91 0.15
N SER A 71 -6.86 16.94 0.83
CA SER A 71 -6.17 15.68 1.16
C SER A 71 -5.83 14.89 -0.10
N ARG A 72 -6.73 14.87 -1.10
CA ARG A 72 -6.48 14.26 -2.41
C ARG A 72 -5.38 14.98 -3.18
N GLN A 73 -5.38 16.32 -3.18
CA GLN A 73 -4.32 17.12 -3.82
C GLN A 73 -2.95 16.86 -3.17
N GLN A 74 -2.91 16.74 -1.85
CA GLN A 74 -1.68 16.44 -1.11
C GLN A 74 -1.13 15.05 -1.46
N LEU A 75 -1.99 14.02 -1.52
CA LEU A 75 -1.60 12.68 -1.97
C LEU A 75 -1.08 12.68 -3.41
N ALA A 76 -1.80 13.36 -4.31
CA ALA A 76 -1.47 13.47 -5.71
C ALA A 76 -0.11 14.15 -5.93
N ALA A 77 0.14 15.26 -5.23
CA ALA A 77 1.42 15.96 -5.26
C ALA A 77 2.57 15.09 -4.72
N ALA A 78 2.33 14.34 -3.64
CA ALA A 78 3.31 13.44 -3.05
C ALA A 78 3.73 12.29 -4.00
N LEU A 79 2.80 11.83 -4.84
CA LEU A 79 3.00 10.75 -5.82
C LEU A 79 3.33 11.24 -7.23
N ALA A 80 3.37 12.57 -7.46
CA ALA A 80 3.52 13.18 -8.79
C ALA A 80 2.48 12.67 -9.81
N VAL A 81 1.21 12.58 -9.40
CA VAL A 81 0.09 12.17 -10.25
C VAL A 81 -1.03 13.22 -10.25
N PRO A 82 -1.95 13.22 -11.23
CA PRO A 82 -3.14 14.05 -11.17
C PRO A 82 -4.09 13.63 -10.03
N PRO A 83 -4.78 14.57 -9.34
CA PRO A 83 -5.74 14.24 -8.29
C PRO A 83 -6.86 13.28 -8.72
N GLU A 84 -7.34 13.40 -9.95
CA GLU A 84 -8.36 12.56 -10.56
C GLU A 84 -7.92 11.11 -10.78
N SER A 85 -6.61 10.85 -10.80
CA SER A 85 -6.06 9.50 -10.87
C SER A 85 -6.18 8.74 -9.56
N LEU A 86 -6.55 9.38 -8.45
CA LEU A 86 -6.66 8.69 -7.15
C LEU A 86 -8.06 8.15 -6.92
N VAL A 87 -8.16 6.89 -6.52
CA VAL A 87 -9.36 6.25 -5.97
C VAL A 87 -9.05 5.85 -4.53
N LEU A 88 -9.77 6.44 -3.56
CA LEU A 88 -9.59 6.12 -2.15
C LEU A 88 -10.23 4.77 -1.81
N THR A 89 -9.50 3.95 -1.07
CA THR A 89 -9.92 2.60 -0.67
C THR A 89 -9.72 2.39 0.84
N SER A 90 -10.15 1.25 1.38
CA SER A 90 -9.86 0.84 2.76
C SER A 90 -8.44 0.33 2.98
N GLY A 91 -7.61 0.23 1.92
CA GLY A 91 -6.25 -0.27 2.01
C GLY A 91 -5.77 -0.93 0.72
N ALA A 92 -4.53 -1.42 0.73
CA ALA A 92 -3.91 -2.06 -0.43
C ALA A 92 -4.66 -3.32 -0.88
N THR A 93 -5.26 -4.08 0.05
CA THR A 93 -6.05 -5.27 -0.31
C THR A 93 -7.25 -4.92 -1.19
N GLU A 94 -8.00 -3.88 -0.84
CA GLU A 94 -9.13 -3.41 -1.64
C GLU A 94 -8.64 -2.79 -2.96
N ALA A 95 -7.55 -2.02 -2.93
CA ALA A 95 -6.94 -1.42 -4.12
C ALA A 95 -6.48 -2.49 -5.13
N ASN A 96 -5.76 -3.53 -4.70
CA ASN A 96 -5.34 -4.65 -5.54
C ASN A 96 -6.54 -5.37 -6.15
N ASN A 97 -7.60 -5.59 -5.35
CA ASN A 97 -8.82 -6.23 -5.84
C ASN A 97 -9.51 -5.40 -6.93
N LEU A 98 -9.61 -4.08 -6.73
CA LEU A 98 -10.18 -3.17 -7.72
C LEU A 98 -9.32 -3.10 -8.99
N ALA A 99 -8.00 -2.98 -8.83
CA ALA A 99 -7.05 -2.93 -9.93
C ALA A 99 -7.11 -4.19 -10.80
N ILE A 100 -7.03 -5.37 -10.19
CA ILE A 100 -6.92 -6.64 -10.91
C ILE A 100 -8.28 -7.03 -11.50
N LYS A 101 -9.32 -7.17 -10.66
CA LYS A 101 -10.62 -7.63 -11.13
C LYS A 101 -11.32 -6.58 -11.98
N GLY A 102 -11.31 -5.32 -11.52
CA GLY A 102 -11.95 -4.22 -12.23
C GLY A 102 -11.37 -3.99 -13.62
N LEU A 103 -10.05 -4.08 -13.78
CA LEU A 103 -9.42 -3.95 -15.10
C LEU A 103 -9.74 -5.16 -15.99
N CYS A 104 -9.60 -6.37 -15.48
CA CYS A 104 -9.87 -7.59 -16.25
C CYS A 104 -11.33 -7.65 -16.72
N GLU A 105 -12.28 -7.25 -15.88
CA GLU A 105 -13.70 -7.12 -16.23
C GLU A 105 -13.92 -6.05 -17.32
N ALA A 106 -13.27 -4.87 -17.19
CA ALA A 106 -13.36 -3.81 -18.20
C ALA A 106 -12.73 -4.22 -19.56
N ARG A 107 -11.79 -5.17 -19.56
CA ARG A 107 -11.03 -5.61 -20.74
C ARG A 107 -11.46 -6.97 -21.31
N LEU A 108 -12.61 -7.50 -20.91
CA LEU A 108 -13.10 -8.82 -21.36
C LEU A 108 -13.08 -9.00 -22.90
N SER A 109 -13.40 -7.95 -23.64
CA SER A 109 -13.40 -7.97 -25.12
C SER A 109 -12.00 -7.87 -25.75
N ARG A 110 -10.98 -7.46 -24.98
CA ARG A 110 -9.59 -7.30 -25.46
C ARG A 110 -8.74 -8.55 -25.25
N GLY A 111 -9.03 -9.33 -24.22
CA GLY A 111 -8.28 -10.54 -23.89
C GLY A 111 -8.60 -11.06 -22.50
N ARG A 112 -8.15 -12.28 -22.22
CA ARG A 112 -8.47 -12.98 -20.97
C ARG A 112 -7.24 -13.65 -20.35
N HIS A 113 -6.05 -13.13 -20.61
CA HIS A 113 -4.83 -13.61 -19.97
C HIS A 113 -4.22 -12.54 -19.06
N LEU A 114 -3.76 -12.95 -17.88
CA LEU A 114 -3.02 -12.11 -16.94
C LEU A 114 -1.77 -12.81 -16.42
N ILE A 115 -0.75 -12.03 -16.14
CA ILE A 115 0.55 -12.49 -15.64
C ILE A 115 0.78 -11.89 -14.26
N THR A 116 1.27 -12.69 -13.33
CA THR A 116 1.65 -12.26 -11.98
C THR A 116 2.91 -13.01 -11.52
N VAL A 117 3.43 -12.69 -10.33
CA VAL A 117 4.66 -13.29 -9.78
C VAL A 117 4.33 -14.17 -8.58
N ALA A 118 5.06 -15.26 -8.40
CA ALA A 118 4.82 -16.22 -7.31
C ALA A 118 4.98 -15.61 -5.91
N THR A 119 5.79 -14.54 -5.79
CA THR A 119 6.11 -13.85 -4.53
C THR A 119 5.16 -12.70 -4.20
N GLU A 120 4.10 -12.50 -4.98
CA GLU A 120 3.11 -11.46 -4.70
C GLU A 120 2.39 -11.69 -3.36
N HIS A 121 1.89 -10.61 -2.77
CA HIS A 121 1.01 -10.70 -1.61
C HIS A 121 -0.27 -11.48 -1.94
N ARG A 122 -0.89 -12.13 -0.95
CA ARG A 122 -2.17 -12.86 -1.13
C ARG A 122 -3.28 -12.00 -1.72
N ALA A 123 -3.28 -10.71 -1.41
CA ALA A 123 -4.22 -9.75 -1.97
C ALA A 123 -4.08 -9.52 -3.49
N VAL A 124 -3.02 -10.03 -4.13
CA VAL A 124 -2.84 -10.09 -5.58
C VAL A 124 -3.06 -11.52 -6.08
N LEU A 125 -2.40 -12.52 -5.47
CA LEU A 125 -2.51 -13.92 -5.91
C LEU A 125 -3.95 -14.45 -5.87
N ASP A 126 -4.71 -14.13 -4.83
CA ASP A 126 -6.05 -14.66 -4.65
C ASP A 126 -7.08 -14.07 -5.63
N PRO A 127 -7.11 -12.75 -5.93
CA PRO A 127 -7.94 -12.25 -7.03
C PRO A 127 -7.50 -12.75 -8.40
N CYS A 128 -6.20 -12.96 -8.65
CA CYS A 128 -5.75 -13.61 -9.89
C CYS A 128 -6.29 -15.04 -10.03
N ARG A 129 -6.18 -15.85 -8.96
CA ARG A 129 -6.74 -17.21 -8.91
C ARG A 129 -8.26 -17.24 -8.97
N TYR A 130 -8.92 -16.20 -8.46
CA TYR A 130 -10.36 -16.04 -8.61
C TYR A 130 -10.75 -15.84 -10.07
N LEU A 131 -10.06 -14.95 -10.80
CA LEU A 131 -10.27 -14.74 -12.23
C LEU A 131 -9.96 -16.00 -13.06
N GLU A 132 -8.94 -16.77 -12.67
CA GLU A 132 -8.63 -18.07 -13.29
C GLU A 132 -9.83 -19.04 -13.20
N ARG A 133 -10.48 -19.13 -12.03
CA ARG A 133 -11.72 -19.91 -11.86
C ARG A 133 -12.89 -19.40 -12.70
N LEU A 134 -12.86 -18.13 -13.10
CA LEU A 134 -13.83 -17.54 -14.04
C LEU A 134 -13.43 -17.69 -15.51
N GLY A 135 -12.37 -18.45 -15.80
CA GLY A 135 -11.92 -18.78 -17.15
C GLY A 135 -10.94 -17.78 -17.77
N PHE A 136 -10.26 -16.95 -16.97
CA PHE A 136 -9.06 -16.26 -17.42
C PHE A 136 -7.88 -17.23 -17.46
N GLY A 137 -6.98 -17.07 -18.42
CA GLY A 137 -5.65 -17.68 -18.36
C GLY A 137 -4.79 -16.94 -17.34
N LEU A 138 -4.14 -17.67 -16.44
CA LEU A 138 -3.21 -17.12 -15.46
C LEU A 138 -1.81 -17.69 -15.67
N THR A 139 -0.81 -16.82 -15.82
CA THR A 139 0.60 -17.22 -15.73
C THR A 139 1.19 -16.65 -14.44
N VAL A 140 1.73 -17.53 -13.59
CA VAL A 140 2.43 -17.16 -12.36
C VAL A 140 3.92 -17.41 -12.57
N LEU A 141 4.70 -16.34 -12.69
CA LEU A 141 6.14 -16.40 -12.94
C LEU A 141 6.90 -16.70 -11.66
N PRO A 142 7.90 -17.60 -11.70
CA PRO A 142 8.84 -17.75 -10.59
C PRO A 142 9.77 -16.54 -10.51
N VAL A 143 10.55 -16.47 -9.44
CA VAL A 143 11.65 -15.52 -9.26
C VAL A 143 12.97 -16.25 -9.16
N GLY A 144 14.07 -15.54 -9.38
CA GLY A 144 15.42 -16.05 -9.09
C GLY A 144 15.62 -16.32 -7.60
N THR A 145 16.75 -16.95 -7.25
CA THR A 145 17.16 -17.18 -5.86
C THR A 145 17.39 -15.87 -5.10
N ASP A 146 17.62 -14.77 -5.82
CA ASP A 146 17.72 -13.41 -5.31
C ASP A 146 16.35 -12.72 -5.16
N GLY A 147 15.24 -13.38 -5.50
CA GLY A 147 13.89 -12.85 -5.41
C GLY A 147 13.49 -11.90 -6.56
N LEU A 148 14.36 -11.70 -7.56
CA LEU A 148 14.06 -10.84 -8.71
C LEU A 148 13.31 -11.61 -9.79
N LEU A 149 12.34 -10.94 -10.41
CA LEU A 149 11.72 -11.39 -11.65
C LEU A 149 12.70 -11.17 -12.81
N ASP A 150 12.94 -12.22 -13.60
CA ASP A 150 13.68 -12.11 -14.85
C ASP A 150 12.80 -11.48 -15.94
N PRO A 151 13.15 -10.29 -16.48
CA PRO A 151 12.39 -9.66 -17.55
C PRO A 151 12.25 -10.53 -18.81
N ALA A 152 13.22 -11.41 -19.10
CA ALA A 152 13.14 -12.32 -20.25
C ALA A 152 12.03 -13.38 -20.07
N GLN A 153 11.81 -13.86 -18.83
CA GLN A 153 10.70 -14.76 -18.53
C GLN A 153 9.35 -14.06 -18.67
N LEU A 154 9.27 -12.79 -18.25
CA LEU A 154 8.07 -11.99 -18.49
C LEU A 154 7.80 -11.85 -19.99
N GLU A 155 8.80 -11.45 -20.78
CA GLU A 155 8.63 -11.28 -22.23
C GLU A 155 8.20 -12.59 -22.92
N ALA A 156 8.77 -13.73 -22.54
CA ALA A 156 8.39 -15.04 -23.07
C ALA A 156 6.97 -15.48 -22.68
N ALA A 157 6.46 -15.03 -21.52
CA ALA A 157 5.14 -15.37 -21.03
C ALA A 157 4.01 -14.54 -21.63
N VAL A 158 4.34 -13.42 -22.29
CA VAL A 158 3.35 -12.56 -22.95
C VAL A 158 2.65 -13.33 -24.09
N ARG A 159 1.33 -13.29 -24.06
CA ARG A 159 0.42 -13.81 -25.10
C ARG A 159 -0.32 -12.69 -25.82
N PRO A 160 -0.84 -12.92 -27.04
CA PRO A 160 -1.64 -11.93 -27.76
C PRO A 160 -2.89 -11.43 -27.01
N ASP A 161 -3.44 -12.24 -26.10
CA ASP A 161 -4.62 -11.92 -25.29
C ASP A 161 -4.29 -11.47 -23.86
N THR A 162 -3.02 -11.14 -23.58
CA THR A 162 -2.58 -10.63 -22.27
C THR A 162 -3.10 -9.22 -22.06
N VAL A 163 -3.87 -9.01 -20.98
CA VAL A 163 -4.46 -7.71 -20.67
C VAL A 163 -3.82 -7.02 -19.47
N LEU A 164 -3.18 -7.78 -18.59
CA LEU A 164 -2.62 -7.30 -17.32
C LEU A 164 -1.35 -8.05 -16.95
N VAL A 165 -0.34 -7.31 -16.48
CA VAL A 165 0.80 -7.79 -15.71
C VAL A 165 0.73 -7.14 -14.32
N SER A 166 0.71 -7.95 -13.27
CA SER A 166 0.68 -7.49 -11.87
C SER A 166 1.97 -7.89 -11.15
N VAL A 167 2.74 -6.91 -10.68
CA VAL A 167 4.02 -7.14 -9.99
C VAL A 167 4.16 -6.16 -8.83
N MET A 168 4.46 -6.64 -7.64
CA MET A 168 4.72 -5.81 -6.47
C MET A 168 6.01 -5.01 -6.66
N ALA A 169 6.03 -3.78 -6.19
CA ALA A 169 7.21 -2.93 -6.28
C ALA A 169 8.35 -3.43 -5.40
N ALA A 170 8.00 -3.85 -4.18
CA ALA A 170 8.93 -4.34 -3.18
C ALA A 170 8.30 -5.50 -2.40
N ASN A 171 9.03 -6.60 -2.25
CA ASN A 171 8.54 -7.74 -1.51
C ASN A 171 8.50 -7.46 0.00
N ASN A 172 7.38 -7.78 0.66
CA ASN A 172 7.18 -7.52 2.08
C ASN A 172 7.97 -8.44 3.01
N GLU A 173 8.44 -9.59 2.53
CA GLU A 173 9.14 -10.60 3.32
C GLU A 173 10.65 -10.42 3.20
N ILE A 174 11.18 -10.51 1.97
CA ILE A 174 12.62 -10.44 1.67
C ILE A 174 13.10 -9.05 1.24
N GLY A 175 12.20 -8.07 1.13
CA GLY A 175 12.54 -6.67 0.88
C GLY A 175 13.00 -6.35 -0.55
N VAL A 176 13.01 -7.33 -1.45
CA VAL A 176 13.55 -7.21 -2.81
C VAL A 176 12.72 -6.23 -3.65
N LEU A 177 13.41 -5.33 -4.35
CA LEU A 177 12.83 -4.35 -5.27
C LEU A 177 12.78 -4.93 -6.69
N GLN A 178 11.58 -5.02 -7.28
CA GLN A 178 11.42 -5.56 -8.64
C GLN A 178 11.87 -4.56 -9.71
N PRO A 179 12.35 -5.01 -10.89
CA PRO A 179 12.85 -4.14 -11.95
C PRO A 179 11.70 -3.50 -12.77
N LEU A 180 10.99 -2.55 -12.16
CA LEU A 180 9.76 -1.98 -12.71
C LEU A 180 9.96 -1.32 -14.09
N GLU A 181 11.07 -0.64 -14.32
CA GLU A 181 11.40 -0.01 -15.61
C GLU A 181 11.48 -1.04 -16.74
N ALA A 182 12.10 -2.19 -16.48
CA ALA A 182 12.21 -3.26 -17.48
C ALA A 182 10.84 -3.90 -17.75
N ILE A 183 10.06 -4.12 -16.68
CA ILE A 183 8.70 -4.68 -16.77
C ILE A 183 7.79 -3.78 -17.61
N THR A 184 7.76 -2.47 -17.32
CA THR A 184 6.90 -1.54 -18.06
C THR A 184 7.37 -1.34 -19.50
N ALA A 185 8.68 -1.41 -19.78
CA ALA A 185 9.22 -1.35 -21.13
C ALA A 185 8.75 -2.53 -22.00
N ILE A 186 8.59 -3.72 -21.43
CA ILE A 186 8.04 -4.90 -22.13
C ILE A 186 6.53 -4.72 -22.39
N CYS A 187 5.78 -4.21 -21.40
CA CYS A 187 4.32 -4.16 -21.47
C CYS A 187 3.78 -3.05 -22.38
N ARG A 188 4.36 -1.85 -22.28
CA ARG A 188 3.83 -0.62 -22.89
C ARG A 188 3.65 -0.70 -24.42
N PRO A 189 4.63 -1.18 -25.21
CA PRO A 189 4.48 -1.27 -26.68
C PRO A 189 3.37 -2.24 -27.12
N ARG A 190 2.94 -3.13 -26.22
CA ARG A 190 1.98 -4.20 -26.47
C ARG A 190 0.57 -3.88 -25.93
N GLY A 191 0.38 -2.69 -25.33
CA GLY A 191 -0.91 -2.28 -24.75
C GLY A 191 -1.34 -3.08 -23.51
N ILE A 192 -0.41 -3.84 -22.90
CA ILE A 192 -0.64 -4.60 -21.68
C ILE A 192 -0.58 -3.64 -20.51
N ALA A 193 -1.61 -3.63 -19.66
CA ALA A 193 -1.60 -2.78 -18.48
C ALA A 193 -0.64 -3.33 -17.42
N VAL A 194 -0.01 -2.43 -16.67
CA VAL A 194 0.86 -2.77 -15.54
C VAL A 194 0.22 -2.32 -14.23
N HIS A 195 -0.11 -3.30 -13.38
CA HIS A 195 -0.47 -3.07 -11.99
C HIS A 195 0.74 -3.30 -11.09
N VAL A 196 0.95 -2.38 -10.14
CA VAL A 196 2.00 -2.47 -9.14
C VAL A 196 1.42 -2.37 -7.72
N ASP A 197 1.58 -3.44 -6.93
CA ASP A 197 1.39 -3.35 -5.48
C ASP A 197 2.60 -2.65 -4.86
N ALA A 198 2.42 -1.39 -4.50
CA ALA A 198 3.47 -0.56 -3.94
C ALA A 198 3.30 -0.33 -2.42
N ALA A 199 2.56 -1.21 -1.73
CA ALA A 199 2.31 -1.05 -0.29
C ALA A 199 3.59 -0.95 0.55
N GLN A 200 4.69 -1.58 0.11
CA GLN A 200 6.00 -1.53 0.78
C GLN A 200 6.98 -0.50 0.20
N LEU A 201 6.64 0.15 -0.92
CA LEU A 201 7.51 1.16 -1.57
C LEU A 201 7.04 2.58 -1.29
N VAL A 202 5.72 2.84 -1.39
CA VAL A 202 5.14 4.15 -1.12
C VAL A 202 5.44 4.58 0.31
N GLY A 203 5.91 5.81 0.48
CA GLY A 203 6.36 6.36 1.77
C GLY A 203 7.83 6.05 2.12
N HIS A 204 8.49 5.15 1.39
CA HIS A 204 9.91 4.84 1.59
C HIS A 204 10.82 5.42 0.50
N GLN A 205 10.31 5.58 -0.71
CA GLN A 205 11.05 6.15 -1.83
C GLN A 205 10.12 7.02 -2.70
N ARG A 206 10.66 8.10 -3.26
CA ARG A 206 9.98 8.91 -4.27
C ARG A 206 10.17 8.29 -5.65
N PHE A 207 9.09 8.19 -6.41
CA PHE A 207 9.09 7.72 -7.79
C PHE A 207 7.86 8.30 -8.52
N GLU A 208 7.89 8.29 -9.84
CA GLU A 208 6.83 8.87 -10.69
C GLU A 208 6.10 7.74 -11.45
N PRO A 209 5.06 7.12 -10.87
CA PRO A 209 4.50 5.87 -11.38
C PRO A 209 3.99 5.97 -12.81
N LEU A 210 3.29 7.06 -13.15
CA LEU A 210 2.74 7.25 -14.49
C LEU A 210 3.85 7.44 -15.55
N LYS A 211 4.96 8.12 -15.21
CA LYS A 211 6.12 8.27 -16.11
C LYS A 211 6.84 6.93 -16.34
N LEU A 212 6.94 6.13 -15.28
CA LEU A 212 7.46 4.76 -15.35
C LEU A 212 6.59 3.85 -16.22
N GLY A 213 5.33 4.20 -16.47
CA GLY A 213 4.38 3.39 -17.26
C GLY A 213 3.63 2.39 -16.41
N ILE A 214 3.45 2.69 -15.14
CA ILE A 214 2.56 1.96 -14.24
C ILE A 214 1.15 2.51 -14.46
N ASP A 215 0.24 1.64 -14.88
CA ASP A 215 -1.16 2.00 -15.15
C ASP A 215 -2.01 2.01 -13.88
N LEU A 216 -1.69 1.13 -12.94
CA LEU A 216 -2.43 0.93 -11.70
C LEU A 216 -1.43 0.79 -10.54
N LEU A 217 -1.58 1.56 -9.46
CA LEU A 217 -0.69 1.48 -8.31
C LEU A 217 -1.44 1.45 -6.98
N SER A 218 -1.26 0.37 -6.23
CA SER A 218 -1.95 0.15 -4.94
C SER A 218 -1.04 0.47 -3.76
N PHE A 219 -1.57 1.11 -2.72
CA PHE A 219 -0.84 1.34 -1.46
C PHE A 219 -1.75 1.50 -0.24
N SER A 220 -1.17 1.45 0.97
CA SER A 220 -1.92 1.56 2.23
C SER A 220 -1.19 2.39 3.29
N GLY A 221 -1.94 3.22 4.02
CA GLY A 221 -1.39 4.18 4.98
C GLY A 221 -0.57 3.58 6.11
N HIS A 222 -1.00 2.44 6.65
CA HIS A 222 -0.37 1.81 7.82
C HIS A 222 1.01 1.19 7.55
N LYS A 223 1.54 1.31 6.33
CA LYS A 223 2.91 0.90 5.98
C LYS A 223 3.92 2.04 6.09
N PHE A 224 3.45 3.28 6.21
CA PHE A 224 4.29 4.49 6.30
C PHE A 224 3.78 5.46 7.39
N TYR A 225 3.44 4.92 8.55
CA TYR A 225 3.01 5.66 9.74
C TYR A 225 1.66 6.38 9.64
N GLY A 226 0.84 6.00 8.66
CA GLY A 226 -0.55 6.42 8.54
C GLY A 226 -1.54 5.53 9.29
N PRO A 227 -2.82 5.89 9.29
CA PRO A 227 -3.86 5.09 9.93
C PRO A 227 -4.12 3.77 9.18
N LYS A 228 -4.56 2.75 9.92
CA LYS A 228 -5.12 1.52 9.35
C LYS A 228 -6.50 1.79 8.73
N GLY A 229 -6.93 0.93 7.81
CA GLY A 229 -8.27 1.01 7.21
C GLY A 229 -8.42 2.07 6.12
N VAL A 230 -7.30 2.57 5.58
CA VAL A 230 -7.30 3.46 4.41
C VAL A 230 -6.09 3.20 3.50
N GLY A 231 -6.31 3.36 2.21
CA GLY A 231 -5.30 3.31 1.16
C GLY A 231 -5.81 4.04 -0.07
N ALA A 232 -5.11 3.86 -1.18
CA ALA A 232 -5.61 4.31 -2.47
C ALA A 232 -5.07 3.44 -3.61
N LEU A 233 -5.76 3.55 -4.73
CA LEU A 233 -5.36 3.08 -6.04
C LEU A 233 -5.10 4.30 -6.92
N VAL A 234 -3.91 4.40 -7.51
CA VAL A 234 -3.65 5.30 -8.64
C VAL A 234 -4.13 4.61 -9.91
N VAL A 235 -4.84 5.33 -10.76
CA VAL A 235 -5.34 4.89 -12.05
C VAL A 235 -4.84 5.85 -13.12
N ALA A 236 -4.09 5.34 -14.09
CA ALA A 236 -3.59 6.14 -15.20
C ALA A 236 -4.75 6.70 -16.05
N PRO A 237 -4.61 7.93 -16.59
CA PRO A 237 -5.62 8.50 -17.48
C PRO A 237 -5.96 7.57 -18.65
N GLY A 238 -7.25 7.36 -18.91
CA GLY A 238 -7.74 6.49 -19.98
C GLY A 238 -7.79 4.99 -19.63
N VAL A 239 -7.37 4.59 -18.43
CA VAL A 239 -7.58 3.23 -17.93
C VAL A 239 -8.98 3.12 -17.34
N GLU A 240 -9.80 2.25 -17.93
CA GLU A 240 -11.15 1.95 -17.45
C GLU A 240 -11.14 0.77 -16.47
N LEU A 241 -11.93 0.88 -15.40
CA LEU A 241 -12.11 -0.16 -14.38
C LEU A 241 -13.60 -0.38 -14.09
N MET A 242 -13.98 -1.63 -13.83
CA MET A 242 -15.30 -1.96 -13.28
C MET A 242 -15.30 -1.90 -11.74
N PRO A 243 -16.31 -1.26 -11.11
CA PRO A 243 -16.37 -1.15 -9.65
C PRO A 243 -16.57 -2.51 -8.99
N GLN A 244 -15.85 -2.74 -7.89
CA GLN A 244 -15.99 -3.94 -7.08
C GLN A 244 -16.94 -3.74 -5.89
N LEU A 245 -17.26 -2.48 -5.56
CA LEU A 245 -18.22 -2.07 -4.54
C LEU A 245 -19.24 -1.09 -5.14
N HIS A 246 -20.49 -1.54 -5.25
CA HIS A 246 -21.59 -0.79 -5.87
C HIS A 246 -22.39 0.00 -4.83
N GLY A 247 -22.98 1.12 -5.22
CA GLY A 247 -23.75 1.98 -4.31
C GLY A 247 -23.84 3.43 -4.78
N GLY A 248 -23.67 4.38 -3.85
CA GLY A 248 -23.96 5.80 -4.04
C GLY A 248 -23.02 6.60 -4.96
N GLY A 249 -22.13 5.95 -5.71
CA GLY A 249 -21.34 6.58 -6.77
C GLY A 249 -20.16 7.43 -6.28
N GLN A 250 -19.71 7.27 -5.03
CA GLN A 250 -18.49 7.91 -4.54
C GLN A 250 -17.25 7.48 -5.34
N GLU A 251 -16.16 8.25 -5.24
CA GLU A 251 -14.90 8.04 -5.96
C GLU A 251 -15.09 7.84 -7.48
N GLY A 252 -15.94 8.68 -8.09
CA GLY A 252 -16.21 8.61 -9.53
C GLY A 252 -16.98 7.35 -9.96
N GLY A 253 -17.70 6.71 -9.04
CA GLY A 253 -18.42 5.46 -9.29
C GLY A 253 -17.57 4.20 -9.09
N LEU A 254 -16.26 4.31 -8.91
CA LEU A 254 -15.35 3.16 -8.80
C LEU A 254 -15.36 2.53 -7.40
N ARG A 255 -15.67 3.30 -6.36
CA ARG A 255 -15.66 2.84 -4.97
C ARG A 255 -16.75 3.54 -4.17
N SER A 256 -17.92 2.90 -4.08
CA SER A 256 -19.05 3.43 -3.31
C SER A 256 -18.85 3.33 -1.79
N GLY A 257 -19.58 4.18 -1.07
CA GLY A 257 -19.60 4.25 0.40
C GLY A 257 -19.14 5.61 0.91
N SER A 258 -19.70 6.06 2.03
CA SER A 258 -19.33 7.33 2.66
C SER A 258 -17.82 7.38 2.93
N THR A 259 -17.15 8.41 2.41
CA THR A 259 -15.70 8.54 2.53
C THR A 259 -15.30 8.79 3.99
N PRO A 260 -14.40 7.98 4.58
CA PRO A 260 -13.96 8.15 5.96
C PRO A 260 -12.97 9.31 6.07
N LEU A 261 -13.47 10.54 6.05
CA LEU A 261 -12.67 11.78 5.97
C LEU A 261 -11.48 11.82 6.94
N PRO A 262 -11.62 11.48 8.25
CA PRO A 262 -10.47 11.50 9.16
C PRO A 262 -9.33 10.60 8.66
N LEU A 263 -9.64 9.40 8.17
CA LEU A 263 -8.62 8.47 7.69
C LEU A 263 -7.93 8.99 6.44
N VAL A 264 -8.65 9.65 5.54
CA VAL A 264 -8.08 10.24 4.31
C VAL A 264 -7.15 11.41 4.65
N VAL A 265 -7.51 12.25 5.61
CA VAL A 265 -6.64 13.30 6.14
C VAL A 265 -5.36 12.69 6.71
N GLY A 266 -5.50 11.63 7.51
CA GLY A 266 -4.35 10.92 8.07
C GLY A 266 -3.46 10.27 7.01
N LEU A 267 -4.04 9.68 5.96
CA LEU A 267 -3.29 9.10 4.85
C LEU A 267 -2.45 10.17 4.13
N ALA A 268 -3.04 11.33 3.85
CA ALA A 268 -2.37 12.45 3.18
C ALA A 268 -1.21 13.00 4.01
N GLU A 269 -1.45 13.26 5.30
CA GLU A 269 -0.43 13.76 6.23
C GLU A 269 0.72 12.76 6.38
N ALA A 270 0.40 11.48 6.55
CA ALA A 270 1.39 10.43 6.69
C ALA A 270 2.30 10.31 5.47
N LEU A 271 1.72 10.33 4.26
CA LEU A 271 2.51 10.20 3.05
C LEU A 271 3.44 11.40 2.84
N SER A 272 2.95 12.63 3.05
CA SER A 272 3.78 13.83 2.92
C SER A 272 4.95 13.81 3.90
N ARG A 273 4.70 13.43 5.16
CA ARG A 273 5.73 13.29 6.19
C ARG A 273 6.72 12.20 5.83
N ALA A 274 6.24 11.00 5.50
CA ALA A 274 7.08 9.88 5.16
C ALA A 274 8.02 10.20 3.98
N LEU A 275 7.56 10.96 2.97
CA LEU A 275 8.41 11.33 1.85
C LEU A 275 9.31 12.55 2.10
N ALA A 276 9.13 13.28 3.20
CA ALA A 276 9.94 14.47 3.52
C ALA A 276 11.36 14.10 3.97
N ASP A 277 11.51 13.00 4.71
CA ASP A 277 12.77 12.47 5.25
C ASP A 277 13.14 11.10 4.66
N ALA A 278 12.50 10.69 3.55
CA ALA A 278 12.70 9.36 2.96
C ALA A 278 14.18 9.03 2.67
N PRO A 279 14.98 9.91 2.03
CA PRO A 279 16.40 9.65 1.77
C PRO A 279 17.23 9.47 3.05
N GLU A 280 17.09 10.38 4.02
CA GLU A 280 17.82 10.37 5.28
C GLU A 280 17.42 9.16 6.13
N ARG A 281 16.12 8.85 6.16
CA ARG A 281 15.60 7.66 6.84
C ARG A 281 16.12 6.38 6.18
N ALA A 282 16.13 6.29 4.85
CA ALA A 282 16.67 5.14 4.15
C ALA A 282 18.16 4.93 4.47
N GLN A 283 18.97 6.00 4.47
CA GLN A 283 20.38 5.92 4.85
C GLN A 283 20.56 5.40 6.28
N ARG A 284 19.85 6.00 7.25
CA ARG A 284 19.92 5.61 8.66
C ARG A 284 19.47 4.16 8.88
N LEU A 285 18.33 3.77 8.31
CA LEU A 285 17.80 2.41 8.45
C LEU A 285 18.70 1.38 7.76
N GLY A 286 19.29 1.72 6.62
CA GLY A 286 20.28 0.87 5.94
C GLY A 286 21.53 0.61 6.80
N GLN A 287 22.04 1.64 7.49
CA GLN A 287 23.15 1.49 8.43
C GLN A 287 22.78 0.59 9.62
N LEU A 288 21.59 0.76 10.18
CA LEU A 288 21.12 -0.08 11.29
C LEU A 288 20.91 -1.54 10.84
N ARG A 289 20.31 -1.74 9.67
CA ARG A 289 20.17 -3.06 9.03
C ARG A 289 21.53 -3.73 8.84
N GLN A 290 22.52 -3.01 8.31
CA GLN A 290 23.86 -3.55 8.08
C GLN A 290 24.56 -3.93 9.39
N ARG A 291 24.39 -3.12 10.44
CA ARG A 291 24.92 -3.43 11.78
C ARG A 291 24.29 -4.71 12.36
N LEU A 292 22.97 -4.87 12.21
CA LEU A 292 22.28 -6.08 12.64
C LEU A 292 22.75 -7.30 11.84
N TRP A 293 22.82 -7.17 10.51
CA TRP A 293 23.29 -8.22 9.63
C TRP A 293 24.70 -8.68 9.98
N ALA A 294 25.65 -7.76 10.11
CA ALA A 294 27.03 -8.08 10.48
C ALA A 294 27.13 -8.79 11.84
N GLY A 295 26.28 -8.43 12.80
CA GLY A 295 26.21 -9.12 14.10
C GLY A 295 25.69 -10.55 13.98
N LEU A 296 24.68 -10.80 13.14
CA LEU A 296 24.12 -12.14 12.93
C LEU A 296 25.09 -13.05 12.17
N GLN A 297 25.85 -12.52 11.22
CA GLN A 297 26.83 -13.29 10.44
C GLN A 297 27.90 -13.96 11.31
N VAL A 298 28.21 -13.39 12.49
CA VAL A 298 29.19 -13.96 13.43
C VAL A 298 28.76 -15.34 13.96
N LEU A 299 27.46 -15.65 13.94
CA LEU A 299 26.94 -16.92 14.44
C LEU A 299 27.30 -18.12 13.55
N GLY A 300 27.62 -17.90 12.26
CA GLY A 300 27.79 -18.96 11.27
C GLY A 300 26.45 -19.63 10.89
N GLY A 301 26.39 -20.24 9.70
CA GLY A 301 25.15 -20.89 9.22
C GLY A 301 23.98 -19.92 9.05
N VAL A 302 24.25 -18.64 8.76
CA VAL A 302 23.21 -17.62 8.53
C VAL A 302 23.26 -17.16 7.08
N GLU A 303 22.13 -17.28 6.38
CA GLU A 303 21.98 -16.88 4.99
C GLU A 303 21.06 -15.66 4.85
N LEU A 304 21.37 -14.77 3.93
CA LEU A 304 20.52 -13.64 3.57
C LEU A 304 19.54 -14.07 2.47
N ASN A 305 18.24 -13.95 2.72
CA ASN A 305 17.21 -14.32 1.76
C ASN A 305 16.90 -13.15 0.82
N GLY A 306 17.13 -13.32 -0.48
CA GLY A 306 16.90 -12.30 -1.52
C GLY A 306 18.08 -11.36 -1.75
N SER A 307 18.00 -10.51 -2.79
CA SER A 307 19.06 -9.59 -3.21
C SER A 307 19.55 -8.70 -2.07
N ALA A 308 20.88 -8.54 -1.98
CA ALA A 308 21.51 -7.61 -1.04
C ALA A 308 21.48 -6.16 -1.57
N GLU A 309 21.54 -6.00 -2.88
CA GLU A 309 21.64 -4.70 -3.57
C GLU A 309 20.25 -4.10 -3.84
N GLN A 310 19.36 -4.88 -4.47
CA GLN A 310 18.01 -4.44 -4.83
C GLN A 310 17.05 -4.67 -3.66
N ARG A 311 17.22 -3.93 -2.57
CA ARG A 311 16.45 -4.14 -1.33
C ARG A 311 16.03 -2.86 -0.64
N LEU A 312 14.82 -2.86 -0.08
CA LEU A 312 14.38 -1.88 0.92
C LEU A 312 15.42 -1.73 2.05
N ALA A 313 15.82 -0.49 2.32
CA ALA A 313 16.88 -0.18 3.29
C ALA A 313 16.59 -0.71 4.71
N HIS A 314 15.33 -0.92 5.05
CA HIS A 314 14.87 -1.28 6.39
C HIS A 314 14.43 -2.75 6.54
N ASN A 315 14.56 -3.57 5.49
CA ASN A 315 14.22 -5.00 5.53
C ASN A 315 15.49 -5.83 5.71
N LEU A 316 15.46 -6.80 6.63
CA LEU A 316 16.43 -7.88 6.76
C LEU A 316 15.66 -9.18 6.90
N ASN A 317 15.93 -10.14 6.03
CA ASN A 317 15.34 -11.47 6.09
C ASN A 317 16.46 -12.49 5.98
N VAL A 318 16.58 -13.36 6.98
CA VAL A 318 17.67 -14.32 7.11
C VAL A 318 17.16 -15.70 7.48
N SER A 319 17.87 -16.72 7.04
CA SER A 319 17.67 -18.12 7.42
C SER A 319 18.81 -18.55 8.34
N PHE A 320 18.52 -19.43 9.30
CA PHE A 320 19.51 -20.03 10.19
C PHE A 320 19.53 -21.54 9.97
N GLU A 321 20.71 -22.10 9.69
CA GLU A 321 20.89 -23.54 9.60
C GLU A 321 20.68 -24.22 10.97
N GLY A 322 20.06 -25.40 10.95
CA GLY A 322 19.93 -26.24 12.16
C GLY A 322 18.92 -25.75 13.19
N VAL A 323 18.00 -24.86 12.79
CA VAL A 323 16.90 -24.36 13.65
C VAL A 323 15.58 -24.58 12.90
N ASP A 324 14.74 -25.49 13.41
CA ASP A 324 13.38 -25.79 12.90
C ASP A 324 12.31 -24.86 13.49
#